data_AF-A0A2M7KIL5-F1
#
_entry.id   AF-A0A2M7KIL5-F1
#
_cell.length_a   1.000
_cell.length_b   1.000
_cell.length_c   1.000
_cell.angle_alpha   90.00
_cell.angle_beta   90.00
_cell.angle_gamma   90.00
#
_symmetry.space_group_name_H-M   'P 1'
#
loop_
_entity.id
_entity.type
_entity.pdbx_description
1 polymer ?
#
loop_
_entity_poly.entity_id
_entity_poly.type
_entity_poly.pdbx_seq_one_letter_code
_entity_poly.pdbx_strand_id
1 'polypeptide(L)'
;MTEGELRQAIAFGREQRGVEFKGPGKRTDRAFQAKVIRAILGMANKPGGGVVVIGVDDDGAALQPTGLSTDELSTWSSYDDLATSVSTYADPYVDFDIATVEMDGKSFVAIEVTQFKELPVICKRDYQATLGEGGAARSCGGVRATGKRDEKMVLRNGALYVRRRGKNETIEVPSHVEMREVLRHAAEFVARDMVASHVLLEGHVQGTERTDQVSEKRFDAEVEDLV
;
A
#
# COMPACT_ATOMS: atom_id res chain seq x y z
N MET A 1 -12.91 6.20 1.91
CA MET A 1 -13.08 7.13 0.78
C MET A 1 -14.56 7.27 0.53
N THR A 2 -15.07 8.48 0.63
CA THR A 2 -16.48 8.84 0.42
C THR A 2 -16.70 9.36 -1.01
N GLU A 3 -17.95 9.51 -1.42
CA GLU A 3 -18.31 10.12 -2.72
C GLU A 3 -17.70 11.53 -2.88
N GLY A 4 -17.79 12.36 -1.84
CA GLY A 4 -17.24 13.73 -1.87
C GLY A 4 -15.73 13.75 -2.05
N GLU A 5 -15.02 12.85 -1.36
CA GLU A 5 -13.57 12.69 -1.49
C GLU A 5 -13.17 12.19 -2.90
N LEU A 6 -13.92 11.25 -3.47
CA LEU A 6 -13.68 10.77 -4.83
C LEU A 6 -13.89 11.88 -5.87
N ARG A 7 -15.00 12.61 -5.77
CA ARG A 7 -15.31 13.74 -6.67
C ARG A 7 -14.21 14.80 -6.60
N GLN A 8 -13.75 15.11 -5.39
CA GLN A 8 -12.66 16.05 -5.17
C GLN A 8 -11.33 15.53 -5.74
N ALA A 9 -11.01 14.25 -5.54
CA ALA A 9 -9.80 13.63 -6.06
C ALA A 9 -9.76 13.65 -7.59
N ILE A 10 -10.89 13.39 -8.25
CA ILE A 10 -11.03 13.48 -9.71
C ILE A 10 -10.86 14.94 -10.17
N ALA A 11 -11.47 15.90 -9.48
CA ALA A 11 -11.39 17.32 -9.82
C ALA A 11 -9.96 17.88 -9.71
N PHE A 12 -9.20 17.47 -8.69
CA PHE A 12 -7.77 17.80 -8.56
C PHE A 12 -6.89 17.04 -9.55
N GLY A 13 -7.43 16.00 -10.20
CA GLY A 13 -6.77 15.30 -11.29
C GLY A 13 -5.42 14.70 -10.87
N ARG A 14 -4.40 15.00 -11.67
CA ARG A 14 -3.04 14.44 -11.51
C ARG A 14 -2.19 15.16 -10.46
N GLU A 15 -2.75 16.10 -9.73
CA GLU A 15 -2.01 16.84 -8.70
C GLU A 15 -2.01 16.09 -7.35
N GLN A 16 -2.93 15.13 -7.15
CA GLN A 16 -2.97 14.33 -5.94
C GLN A 16 -2.00 13.14 -5.99
N ARG A 17 -1.01 13.14 -5.09
CA ARG A 17 -0.04 12.06 -4.94
C ARG A 17 -0.57 10.86 -4.15
N GLY A 18 -1.61 11.07 -3.35
CA GLY A 18 -2.22 10.06 -2.49
C GLY A 18 -3.21 9.13 -3.19
N VAL A 19 -3.51 9.37 -4.47
CA VAL A 19 -4.49 8.60 -5.23
C VAL A 19 -3.88 8.10 -6.54
N GLU A 20 -4.15 6.84 -6.87
CA GLU A 20 -3.84 6.25 -8.18
C GLU A 20 -5.11 5.70 -8.82
N PHE A 21 -5.43 6.22 -10.00
CA PHE A 21 -6.60 5.82 -10.76
C PHE A 21 -6.27 4.67 -11.71
N LYS A 22 -7.22 3.76 -11.84
CA LYS A 22 -7.25 2.68 -12.83
C LYS A 22 -8.61 2.72 -13.51
N GLY A 23 -8.60 2.52 -14.83
CA GLY A 23 -9.82 2.35 -15.60
C GLY A 23 -10.65 1.14 -15.15
N PRO A 24 -11.82 0.92 -15.75
CA PRO A 24 -12.63 -0.27 -15.48
C PRO A 24 -11.91 -1.55 -15.92
N GLY A 25 -12.15 -2.63 -15.18
CA GLY A 25 -11.63 -3.96 -15.50
C GLY A 25 -11.91 -4.97 -14.41
N LYS A 26 -11.92 -6.26 -14.77
CA LYS A 26 -12.16 -7.36 -13.82
C LYS A 26 -10.88 -7.74 -13.10
N ARG A 27 -11.00 -8.17 -11.83
CA ARG A 27 -9.88 -8.78 -11.08
C ARG A 27 -9.38 -10.08 -11.73
N THR A 28 -10.24 -10.78 -12.47
CA THR A 28 -9.89 -12.03 -13.15
C THR A 28 -9.06 -11.83 -14.42
N ASP A 29 -9.00 -10.61 -14.97
CA ASP A 29 -8.00 -10.24 -15.98
C ASP A 29 -6.64 -10.10 -15.27
N ARG A 30 -5.77 -11.11 -15.42
CA ARG A 30 -4.47 -11.16 -14.75
C ARG A 30 -3.59 -9.97 -15.09
N ALA A 31 -3.67 -9.43 -16.31
CA ALA A 31 -2.85 -8.30 -16.72
C ALA A 31 -3.34 -7.00 -16.07
N PHE A 32 -4.66 -6.81 -16.00
CA PHE A 32 -5.24 -5.69 -15.27
C PHE A 32 -4.98 -5.81 -13.76
N GLN A 33 -5.20 -6.99 -13.19
CA GLN A 33 -4.92 -7.30 -11.80
C GLN A 33 -3.48 -7.01 -11.42
N ALA A 34 -2.50 -7.42 -12.24
CA ALA A 34 -1.09 -7.13 -11.99
C ALA A 34 -0.79 -5.62 -11.97
N LYS A 35 -1.46 -4.81 -12.81
CA LYS A 35 -1.33 -3.34 -12.79
C LYS A 35 -1.91 -2.74 -11.50
N VAL A 36 -3.01 -3.29 -10.99
CA VAL A 36 -3.63 -2.86 -9.72
C VAL A 36 -2.72 -3.26 -8.55
N ILE A 37 -2.22 -4.50 -8.51
CA ILE A 37 -1.29 -4.99 -7.49
C ILE A 37 -0.03 -4.12 -7.48
N ARG A 38 0.54 -3.80 -8.64
CA ARG A 38 1.68 -2.87 -8.74
C ARG A 38 1.39 -1.53 -8.06
N ALA A 39 0.21 -0.95 -8.30
CA ALA A 39 -0.21 0.29 -7.65
C ALA A 39 -0.32 0.14 -6.13
N ILE A 40 -0.88 -0.98 -5.65
CA ILE A 40 -0.96 -1.29 -4.21
C ILE A 40 0.44 -1.34 -3.59
N LEU A 41 1.39 -2.06 -4.20
CA LEU A 41 2.78 -2.10 -3.73
C LEU A 41 3.42 -0.71 -3.69
N GLY A 42 3.16 0.10 -4.73
CA GLY A 42 3.63 1.50 -4.79
C GLY A 42 3.06 2.37 -3.67
N MET A 43 1.78 2.20 -3.35
CA MET A 43 1.13 2.94 -2.27
C MET A 43 1.59 2.49 -0.88
N ALA A 44 1.83 1.18 -0.68
CA ALA A 44 2.36 0.67 0.59
C ALA A 44 3.74 1.25 0.94
N ASN A 45 4.57 1.49 -0.08
CA ASN A 45 5.89 2.13 0.07
C ASN A 45 5.85 3.65 0.12
N LYS A 46 4.68 4.27 -0.09
CA LYS A 46 4.51 5.71 -0.02
C LYS A 46 4.30 6.15 1.44
N PRO A 47 4.92 7.25 1.88
CA PRO A 47 4.61 7.85 3.18
C PRO A 47 3.12 8.16 3.33
N GLY A 48 2.52 7.70 4.42
CA GLY A 48 1.09 7.81 4.71
C GLY A 48 0.19 6.92 3.84
N GLY A 49 0.75 5.98 3.08
CA GLY A 49 -0.02 5.10 2.22
C GLY A 49 -0.67 5.84 1.05
N GLY A 50 -1.83 5.35 0.60
CA GLY A 50 -2.64 6.00 -0.42
C GLY A 50 -3.83 5.18 -0.84
N VAL A 51 -4.55 5.64 -1.86
CA VAL A 51 -5.77 4.99 -2.35
C VAL A 51 -5.61 4.61 -3.81
N VAL A 52 -5.94 3.37 -4.15
CA VAL A 52 -6.08 2.92 -5.54
C VAL A 52 -7.56 2.90 -5.88
N VAL A 53 -7.98 3.70 -6.85
CA VAL A 53 -9.38 3.80 -7.29
C VAL A 53 -9.55 3.15 -8.64
N ILE A 54 -10.50 2.21 -8.74
CA ILE A 54 -10.83 1.46 -9.94
C ILE A 54 -12.17 1.97 -10.50
N GLY A 55 -12.22 2.16 -11.82
CA GLY A 55 -13.38 2.69 -12.55
C GLY A 55 -13.20 4.12 -13.05
N VAL A 56 -12.00 4.71 -12.90
CA VAL A 56 -11.68 6.04 -13.41
C VAL A 56 -10.61 5.91 -14.49
N ASP A 57 -10.98 6.18 -15.74
CA ASP A 57 -10.05 6.12 -16.86
C ASP A 57 -9.16 7.38 -16.90
N ASP A 58 -7.93 7.22 -17.39
CA ASP A 58 -6.99 8.32 -17.60
C ASP A 58 -6.54 8.32 -19.06
N ASP A 59 -7.19 9.15 -19.87
CA ASP A 59 -6.93 9.27 -21.31
C ASP A 59 -5.67 10.08 -21.65
N GLY A 60 -4.90 10.56 -20.68
CA GLY A 60 -3.74 11.42 -20.96
C GLY A 60 -4.01 12.90 -20.67
N ALA A 61 -5.26 13.33 -20.87
CA ALA A 61 -5.69 14.73 -20.79
C ALA A 61 -6.59 15.03 -19.57
N ALA A 62 -7.48 14.11 -19.22
CA ALA A 62 -8.41 14.26 -18.10
C ALA A 62 -8.77 12.89 -17.52
N LEU A 63 -9.13 12.88 -16.24
CA LEU A 63 -9.70 11.72 -15.58
C LEU A 63 -11.19 11.60 -15.94
N GLN A 64 -11.60 10.43 -16.41
CA GLN A 64 -12.98 10.14 -16.80
C GLN A 64 -13.60 9.16 -15.80
N PRO A 65 -14.61 9.57 -15.01
CA PRO A 65 -15.31 8.67 -14.11
C PRO A 65 -16.23 7.73 -14.89
N THR A 66 -15.67 6.65 -15.43
CA THR A 66 -16.39 5.67 -16.27
C THR A 66 -17.32 4.79 -15.43
N GLY A 67 -16.89 4.42 -14.22
CA GLY A 67 -17.55 3.47 -13.35
C GLY A 67 -17.25 2.02 -13.73
N LEU A 68 -17.65 1.09 -12.86
CA LEU A 68 -17.60 -0.35 -13.07
C LEU A 68 -18.99 -0.88 -13.43
N SER A 69 -19.03 -1.86 -14.34
CA SER A 69 -20.22 -2.68 -14.51
C SER A 69 -20.44 -3.59 -13.29
N THR A 70 -21.67 -4.09 -13.10
CA THR A 70 -22.00 -4.99 -11.98
C THR A 70 -21.11 -6.24 -11.96
N ASP A 71 -20.82 -6.79 -13.14
CA ASP A 71 -19.96 -7.95 -13.29
C ASP A 71 -18.51 -7.64 -12.90
N GLU A 72 -17.95 -6.51 -13.33
CA GLU A 72 -16.60 -6.07 -12.91
C GLU A 72 -16.54 -5.80 -11.40
N LEU A 73 -17.52 -5.07 -10.86
CA LEU A 73 -17.60 -4.72 -9.44
C LEU A 73 -17.58 -5.98 -8.56
N SER A 74 -18.38 -6.99 -8.93
CA SER A 74 -18.46 -8.25 -8.18
C SER A 74 -17.11 -8.96 -8.02
N THR A 75 -16.19 -8.78 -8.97
CA THR A 75 -14.85 -9.41 -8.89
C THR A 75 -13.91 -8.73 -7.89
N TRP A 76 -14.21 -7.50 -7.47
CA TRP A 76 -13.38 -6.69 -6.57
C TRP A 76 -13.95 -6.55 -5.16
N SER A 77 -15.25 -6.81 -4.96
CA SER A 77 -15.93 -6.64 -3.66
C SER A 77 -15.45 -7.61 -2.56
N SER A 78 -14.77 -8.71 -2.92
CA SER A 78 -14.26 -9.69 -1.97
C SER A 78 -12.86 -9.32 -1.47
N TYR A 79 -12.74 -9.02 -0.17
CA TYR A 79 -11.46 -8.73 0.49
C TYR A 79 -10.50 -9.92 0.41
N ASP A 80 -10.95 -11.13 0.77
CA ASP A 80 -10.10 -12.32 0.86
C ASP A 80 -9.45 -12.68 -0.48
N ASP A 81 -10.21 -12.50 -1.57
CA ASP A 81 -9.75 -12.72 -2.94
C ASP A 81 -8.63 -11.75 -3.33
N LEU A 82 -8.80 -10.47 -2.99
CA LEU A 82 -7.79 -9.46 -3.26
C LEU A 82 -6.56 -9.67 -2.38
N ALA A 83 -6.74 -9.97 -1.08
CA ALA A 83 -5.66 -10.24 -0.14
C ALA A 83 -4.81 -11.45 -0.58
N THR A 84 -5.45 -12.52 -1.03
CA THR A 84 -4.76 -13.69 -1.62
C THR A 84 -3.96 -13.30 -2.86
N SER A 85 -4.54 -12.44 -3.71
CA SER A 85 -3.87 -11.99 -4.93
C SER A 85 -2.67 -11.08 -4.62
N VAL A 86 -2.80 -10.13 -3.70
CA VAL A 86 -1.73 -9.21 -3.29
C VAL A 86 -0.60 -9.97 -2.59
N SER A 87 -0.92 -10.84 -1.63
CA SER A 87 0.06 -11.64 -0.87
C SER A 87 0.86 -12.62 -1.73
N THR A 88 0.35 -13.00 -2.91
CA THR A 88 1.10 -13.78 -3.90
C THR A 88 2.34 -13.02 -4.41
N TYR A 89 2.26 -11.68 -4.48
CA TYR A 89 3.32 -10.82 -5.00
C TYR A 89 4.02 -10.00 -3.93
N ALA A 90 3.42 -9.76 -2.77
CA ALA A 90 3.97 -8.88 -1.73
C ALA A 90 4.83 -9.64 -0.71
N ASP A 91 5.95 -9.03 -0.30
CA ASP A 91 6.74 -9.43 0.87
C ASP A 91 7.39 -8.18 1.50
N PRO A 92 7.13 -7.82 2.78
CA PRO A 92 6.12 -8.38 3.68
C PRO A 92 4.66 -8.20 3.20
N TYR A 93 3.69 -8.58 4.04
CA TYR A 93 2.27 -8.38 3.72
C TYR A 93 1.91 -6.87 3.62
N VAL A 94 0.86 -6.58 2.87
CA VAL A 94 0.32 -5.22 2.71
C VAL A 94 -0.98 -5.12 3.50
N ASP A 95 -1.08 -4.09 4.34
CA ASP A 95 -2.32 -3.71 5.01
C ASP A 95 -3.15 -2.81 4.11
N PHE A 96 -4.41 -3.19 3.86
CA PHE A 96 -5.34 -2.37 3.09
C PHE A 96 -6.80 -2.64 3.44
N ASP A 97 -7.67 -1.70 3.13
CA ASP A 97 -9.13 -1.81 3.22
C ASP A 97 -9.77 -1.62 1.84
N ILE A 98 -10.98 -2.17 1.64
CA ILE A 98 -11.75 -2.04 0.40
C ILE A 98 -13.08 -1.35 0.70
N ALA A 99 -13.39 -0.32 -0.07
CA ALA A 99 -14.67 0.36 -0.06
C ALA A 99 -15.27 0.40 -1.47
N THR A 100 -16.58 0.18 -1.57
CA THR A 100 -17.34 0.50 -2.79
C THR A 100 -17.89 1.91 -2.64
N VAL A 101 -17.65 2.75 -3.64
CA VAL A 101 -18.08 4.14 -3.67
C VAL A 101 -19.03 4.34 -4.83
N GLU A 102 -20.21 4.90 -4.57
CA GLU A 102 -21.14 5.31 -5.63
C GLU A 102 -21.02 6.82 -5.87
N MET A 103 -20.97 7.22 -7.13
CA MET A 103 -20.91 8.63 -7.54
C MET A 103 -21.65 8.79 -8.88
N ASP A 104 -22.61 9.71 -8.94
CA ASP A 104 -23.39 10.01 -10.16
C ASP A 104 -24.04 8.76 -10.80
N GLY A 105 -24.51 7.82 -9.97
CA GLY A 105 -25.13 6.56 -10.41
C GLY A 105 -24.16 5.50 -10.93
N LYS A 106 -22.85 5.70 -10.73
CA LYS A 106 -21.78 4.77 -11.12
C LYS A 106 -21.06 4.24 -9.89
N SER A 107 -20.65 2.97 -9.94
CA SER A 107 -19.92 2.33 -8.84
C SER A 107 -18.42 2.31 -9.11
N PHE A 108 -17.64 2.50 -8.07
CA PHE A 108 -16.18 2.51 -8.07
C PHE A 108 -15.69 1.65 -6.90
N VAL A 109 -14.45 1.16 -7.01
CA VAL A 109 -13.78 0.47 -5.90
C VAL A 109 -12.60 1.31 -5.46
N ALA A 110 -12.56 1.64 -4.17
CA ALA A 110 -11.44 2.31 -3.53
C ALA A 110 -10.71 1.31 -2.62
N ILE A 111 -9.42 1.14 -2.86
CA ILE A 111 -8.53 0.29 -2.06
C ILE A 111 -7.62 1.22 -1.27
N GLU A 112 -7.85 1.32 0.03
CA GLU A 112 -7.08 2.17 0.94
C GLU A 112 -5.88 1.38 1.43
N VAL A 113 -4.70 1.71 0.94
CA VAL A 113 -3.46 1.01 1.26
C VAL A 113 -2.72 1.77 2.34
N THR A 114 -2.42 1.07 3.44
CA THR A 114 -1.65 1.63 4.54
C THR A 114 -0.16 1.54 4.24
N GLN A 115 0.61 2.52 4.74
CA GLN A 115 2.06 2.46 4.68
C GLN A 115 2.58 1.22 5.43
N PHE A 116 3.68 0.64 4.95
CA PHE A 116 4.38 -0.40 5.72
C PHE A 116 4.76 0.08 7.14
N LYS A 117 4.80 -0.84 8.09
CA LYS A 117 5.08 -0.53 9.51
C LYS A 117 6.53 -0.72 9.92
N GLU A 118 7.27 -1.58 9.22
CA GLU A 118 8.64 -1.95 9.61
C GLU A 118 9.55 -1.99 8.39
N LEU A 119 9.27 -2.89 7.45
CA LEU A 119 10.06 -3.09 6.25
C LEU A 119 9.30 -2.65 4.99
N PRO A 120 9.99 -2.02 4.02
CA PRO A 120 9.41 -1.75 2.72
C PRO A 120 8.89 -3.02 2.05
N VAL A 121 7.78 -2.90 1.32
CA VAL A 121 7.17 -4.02 0.62
C VAL A 121 7.84 -4.19 -0.74
N ILE A 122 8.51 -5.33 -0.93
CA ILE A 122 9.08 -5.74 -2.21
C ILE A 122 8.12 -6.69 -2.93
N CYS A 123 8.30 -6.79 -4.24
CA CYS A 123 7.62 -7.79 -5.05
C CYS A 123 8.41 -9.11 -5.04
N LYS A 124 7.82 -10.22 -4.61
CA LYS A 124 8.47 -11.53 -4.54
C LYS A 124 8.23 -12.46 -5.74
N ARG A 125 7.53 -11.97 -6.78
CA ARG A 125 7.16 -12.79 -7.94
C ARG A 125 7.08 -11.97 -9.22
N ASP A 126 7.52 -12.56 -10.32
CA ASP A 126 7.37 -11.96 -11.65
C ASP A 126 5.93 -12.12 -12.18
N TYR A 127 5.48 -11.13 -12.96
CA TYR A 127 4.35 -11.25 -13.87
C TYR A 127 4.66 -10.51 -15.18
N GLN A 128 4.67 -11.27 -16.26
CA GLN A 128 4.83 -10.79 -17.63
C GLN A 128 3.48 -10.82 -18.33
N ALA A 129 3.04 -9.68 -18.87
CA ALA A 129 1.82 -9.64 -19.65
C ALA A 129 2.10 -10.15 -21.07
N THR A 130 1.29 -11.08 -21.56
CA THR A 130 1.35 -11.48 -22.96
C THR A 130 0.69 -10.41 -23.83
N LEU A 131 1.19 -10.24 -25.06
CA LEU A 131 0.61 -9.32 -26.05
C LEU A 131 -0.82 -9.78 -26.38
N GLY A 132 -1.82 -9.13 -25.79
CA GLY A 132 -3.25 -9.45 -25.94
C GLY A 132 -4.00 -9.56 -24.62
N GLU A 133 -3.30 -9.79 -23.50
CA GLU A 133 -3.88 -9.72 -22.15
C GLU A 133 -3.78 -8.27 -21.64
N GLY A 134 -4.91 -7.57 -21.64
CA GLY A 134 -5.02 -6.22 -21.09
C GLY A 134 -5.84 -5.30 -21.98
N GLY A 135 -7.12 -5.19 -21.67
CA GLY A 135 -7.98 -4.12 -22.19
C GLY A 135 -7.32 -2.75 -22.01
N ALA A 136 -7.43 -1.93 -23.06
CA ALA A 136 -6.99 -0.53 -23.15
C ALA A 136 -5.59 -0.23 -22.55
N ALA A 137 -4.56 -0.52 -23.34
CA ALA A 137 -3.20 -0.08 -23.11
C ALA A 137 -3.05 1.45 -23.28
N ARG A 138 -3.37 2.27 -22.27
CA ARG A 138 -2.90 3.67 -22.23
C ARG A 138 -2.51 4.10 -20.80
N SER A 139 -1.29 4.62 -20.70
CA SER A 139 -0.63 5.20 -19.51
C SER A 139 -0.12 4.23 -18.40
N CYS A 140 1.01 3.58 -18.68
CA CYS A 140 2.03 3.35 -17.65
C CYS A 140 3.41 3.30 -18.33
N GLY A 141 4.26 4.27 -17.99
CA GLY A 141 5.42 4.72 -18.74
C GLY A 141 6.50 3.67 -19.00
N GLY A 142 6.88 3.59 -20.28
CA GLY A 142 8.26 3.62 -20.80
C GLY A 142 9.15 2.38 -20.68
N VAL A 143 9.40 1.72 -21.83
CA VAL A 143 10.76 1.47 -22.36
C VAL A 143 10.74 1.76 -23.87
N ARG A 144 11.88 2.27 -24.38
CA ARG A 144 12.10 2.74 -25.76
C ARG A 144 12.25 1.60 -26.77
N ALA A 145 11.95 1.94 -28.02
CA ALA A 145 12.08 1.14 -29.22
C ALA A 145 13.48 0.55 -29.45
N THR A 146 13.61 -0.77 -29.28
CA THR A 146 14.56 -1.60 -30.01
C THR A 146 13.81 -2.85 -30.43
N GLY A 147 13.73 -3.11 -31.74
CA GLY A 147 12.83 -4.09 -32.36
C GLY A 147 13.03 -5.56 -31.95
N LYS A 148 12.62 -5.90 -30.74
CA LYS A 148 12.32 -7.24 -30.26
C LYS A 148 10.90 -7.19 -29.69
N ARG A 149 10.12 -8.26 -29.86
CA ARG A 149 8.73 -8.33 -29.34
C ARG A 149 8.81 -8.28 -27.81
N ASP A 150 8.68 -7.08 -27.25
CA ASP A 150 8.83 -6.81 -25.81
C ASP A 150 7.61 -7.35 -25.05
N GLU A 151 7.76 -8.52 -24.43
CA GLU A 151 6.91 -8.93 -23.32
C GLU A 151 7.01 -7.86 -22.22
N LYS A 152 5.91 -7.16 -21.93
CA LYS A 152 5.91 -6.07 -20.96
C LYS A 152 5.92 -6.69 -19.56
N MET A 153 7.09 -6.70 -18.92
CA MET A 153 7.23 -7.03 -17.50
C MET A 153 6.41 -6.04 -16.67
N VAL A 154 5.35 -6.51 -16.01
CA VAL A 154 4.48 -5.65 -15.19
C VAL A 154 4.94 -5.68 -13.74
N LEU A 155 5.18 -6.87 -13.20
CA LEU A 155 5.71 -7.12 -11.86
C LEU A 155 7.02 -7.89 -12.00
N ARG A 156 8.04 -7.49 -11.26
CA ARG A 156 9.36 -8.10 -11.28
C ARG A 156 9.75 -8.55 -9.88
N ASN A 157 10.23 -9.78 -9.75
CA ASN A 157 10.74 -10.32 -8.51
C ASN A 157 11.94 -9.49 -8.01
N GLY A 158 11.95 -9.19 -6.72
CA GLY A 158 12.88 -8.31 -6.03
C GLY A 158 12.69 -6.82 -6.32
N ALA A 159 11.68 -6.42 -7.10
CA ALA A 159 11.45 -5.01 -7.39
C ALA A 159 10.75 -4.30 -6.22
N LEU A 160 11.23 -3.10 -5.92
CA LEU A 160 10.57 -2.14 -5.03
C LEU A 160 9.80 -1.15 -5.90
N TYR A 161 8.50 -0.99 -5.62
CA TYR A 161 7.64 -0.06 -6.36
C TYR A 161 7.36 1.19 -5.54
N VAL A 162 7.40 2.34 -6.20
CA VAL A 162 7.13 3.65 -5.58
C VAL A 162 6.27 4.51 -6.46
N ARG A 163 5.55 5.43 -5.83
CA ARG A 163 4.81 6.49 -6.51
C ARG A 163 5.76 7.57 -7.01
N ARG A 164 5.90 7.73 -8.33
CA ARG A 164 6.86 8.67 -8.93
C ARG A 164 6.51 10.12 -8.59
N ARG A 165 7.54 10.97 -8.44
CA ARG A 165 7.37 12.43 -8.36
C ARG A 165 7.09 13.04 -9.73
N GLY A 166 6.08 13.91 -9.82
CA GLY A 166 5.78 14.70 -11.01
C GLY A 166 5.03 13.98 -12.14
N LYS A 167 5.01 12.64 -12.13
CA LYS A 167 4.04 11.86 -12.91
C LYS A 167 3.33 10.89 -11.99
N ASN A 168 2.01 10.91 -12.07
CA ASN A 168 1.12 10.09 -11.29
C ASN A 168 1.09 8.64 -11.80
N GLU A 169 2.25 7.96 -11.77
CA GLU A 169 2.42 6.54 -12.07
C GLU A 169 3.25 5.82 -11.00
N THR A 170 2.90 4.56 -10.72
CA THR A 170 3.74 3.68 -9.91
C THR A 170 4.83 3.03 -10.78
N ILE A 171 6.08 3.27 -10.42
CA ILE A 171 7.25 2.75 -11.13
C ILE A 171 8.09 1.87 -10.21
N GLU A 172 8.92 1.03 -10.82
CA GLU A 172 10.01 0.43 -10.08
C GLU A 172 10.99 1.55 -9.69
N VAL A 173 11.56 1.48 -8.49
CA VAL A 173 12.52 2.46 -7.98
C VAL A 173 13.64 2.66 -9.00
N PRO A 174 13.72 3.83 -9.66
CA PRO A 174 14.58 4.08 -10.80
C PRO A 174 15.97 4.55 -10.37
N SER A 175 16.14 5.02 -9.14
CA SER A 175 17.38 5.62 -8.66
C SER A 175 17.59 5.38 -7.17
N HIS A 176 18.85 5.50 -6.75
CA HIS A 176 19.23 5.44 -5.34
C HIS A 176 18.57 6.56 -4.49
N VAL A 177 18.10 7.66 -5.11
CA VAL A 177 17.53 8.80 -4.38
C VAL A 177 16.17 8.38 -3.85
N GLU A 178 15.33 7.82 -4.73
CA GLU A 178 14.02 7.30 -4.35
C GLU A 178 14.16 6.10 -3.41
N MET A 179 15.15 5.22 -3.62
CA MET A 179 15.44 4.13 -2.68
C MET A 179 15.78 4.64 -1.27
N ARG A 180 16.64 5.67 -1.17
CA ARG A 180 17.03 6.26 0.11
C ARG A 180 15.85 6.86 0.84
N GLU A 181 14.89 7.45 0.13
CA GLU A 181 13.67 7.98 0.74
C GLU A 181 12.85 6.87 1.40
N VAL A 182 12.61 5.76 0.70
CA VAL A 182 11.89 4.61 1.26
C VAL A 182 12.62 4.05 2.48
N LEU A 183 13.94 3.84 2.37
CA LEU A 183 14.75 3.30 3.47
C LEU A 183 14.81 4.25 4.68
N ARG A 184 14.81 5.56 4.46
CA ARG A 184 14.75 6.55 5.55
C ARG A 184 13.46 6.40 6.35
N HIS A 185 12.33 6.18 5.67
CA HIS A 185 11.05 5.96 6.35
C HIS A 185 11.03 4.64 7.14
N ALA A 186 11.63 3.58 6.61
CA ALA A 186 11.80 2.33 7.35
C ALA A 186 12.66 2.51 8.61
N ALA A 187 13.79 3.20 8.49
CA ALA A 187 14.65 3.51 9.63
C ALA A 187 13.92 4.35 10.71
N GLU A 188 13.03 5.25 10.30
CA GLU A 188 12.22 6.04 11.23
C GLU A 188 11.25 5.18 12.04
N PHE A 189 10.60 4.19 11.43
CA PHE A 189 9.74 3.26 12.15
C PHE A 189 10.50 2.40 13.14
N VAL A 190 11.62 1.81 12.71
CA VAL A 190 12.49 1.01 13.59
C VAL A 190 12.97 1.84 14.78
N ALA A 191 13.39 3.10 14.54
CA ALA A 191 13.81 3.98 15.62
C ALA A 191 12.68 4.28 16.62
N ARG A 192 11.45 4.52 16.13
CA ARG A 192 10.28 4.73 16.99
C ARG A 192 9.94 3.50 17.82
N ASP A 193 9.99 2.31 17.21
CA ASP A 193 9.73 1.05 17.89
C ASP A 193 10.76 0.74 18.98
N MET A 194 12.04 1.00 18.70
CA MET A 194 13.12 0.90 19.69
C MET A 194 12.90 1.83 20.88
N VAL A 195 12.51 3.09 20.63
CA VAL A 195 12.21 4.05 21.71
C VAL A 195 10.99 3.62 22.52
N ALA A 196 9.90 3.18 21.87
CA ALA A 196 8.71 2.71 22.54
C ALA A 196 9.00 1.49 23.43
N SER A 197 9.80 0.55 22.92
CA SER A 197 10.26 -0.63 23.66
C SER A 197 11.10 -0.25 24.88
N HIS A 198 11.99 0.74 24.76
CA HIS A 198 12.79 1.22 25.88
C HIS A 198 11.93 1.81 27.01
N VAL A 199 10.94 2.66 26.67
CA VAL A 199 10.03 3.26 27.65
C VAL A 199 9.23 2.19 28.41
N LEU A 200 8.78 1.14 27.72
CA LEU A 200 8.08 0.02 28.35
C LEU A 200 8.98 -0.75 29.32
N LEU A 201 10.26 -0.96 28.96
CA LEU A 201 11.24 -1.64 29.80
C LEU A 201 11.57 -0.80 31.05
N GLU A 202 11.78 0.51 30.92
CA GLU A 202 12.00 1.40 32.07
C GLU A 202 10.80 1.39 33.04
N GLY A 203 9.57 1.40 32.51
CA GLY A 203 8.36 1.27 33.32
C GLY A 203 8.27 -0.07 34.08
N HIS A 204 8.74 -1.16 33.47
CA HIS A 204 8.82 -2.47 34.11
C HIS A 204 9.91 -2.54 35.20
N VAL A 205 11.07 -1.92 34.96
CA VAL A 205 12.16 -1.87 35.95
C VAL A 205 11.73 -1.06 37.17
N GLN A 206 11.11 0.12 36.99
CA GLN A 206 10.58 0.92 38.10
C GLN A 206 9.42 0.22 38.84
N GLY A 207 8.60 -0.57 38.14
CA GLY A 207 7.54 -1.38 38.75
C GLY A 207 8.10 -2.48 39.65
N THR A 208 9.15 -3.16 39.18
CA THR A 208 9.83 -4.24 39.91
C THR A 208 10.56 -3.71 41.16
N GLU A 209 11.29 -2.60 41.03
CA GLU A 209 11.95 -1.94 42.16
C GLU A 209 10.96 -1.47 43.23
N ARG A 210 9.75 -1.04 42.83
CA ARG A 210 8.69 -0.68 43.78
C ARG A 210 8.10 -1.88 44.50
N THR A 211 7.90 -3.01 43.82
CA THR A 211 7.38 -4.23 44.46
C THR A 211 8.39 -4.83 45.43
N ASP A 212 9.68 -4.76 45.12
CA ASP A 212 10.74 -5.27 46.00
C ASP A 212 10.90 -4.40 47.27
N GLN A 213 10.78 -3.07 47.15
CA GLN A 213 10.78 -2.20 48.33
C GLN A 213 9.54 -2.36 49.22
N VAL A 214 8.40 -2.75 48.65
CA VAL A 214 7.16 -2.97 49.42
C VAL A 214 7.19 -4.34 50.12
N SER A 215 7.76 -5.37 49.49
CA SER A 215 7.92 -6.69 50.10
C SER A 215 8.95 -6.67 51.23
N GLU A 216 10.08 -5.98 51.05
CA GLU A 216 11.13 -5.82 52.07
C GLU A 216 10.58 -5.10 53.32
N LYS A 217 9.87 -3.97 53.14
CA LYS A 217 9.21 -3.25 54.25
C LYS A 217 8.14 -4.05 54.97
N ARG A 218 7.47 -4.98 54.28
CA ARG A 218 6.45 -5.84 54.89
C ARG A 218 7.08 -6.96 55.71
N PHE A 219 8.22 -7.48 55.25
CA PHE A 219 8.99 -8.49 55.97
C PHE A 219 9.62 -7.92 57.25
N ASP A 220 10.19 -6.71 57.18
CA ASP A 220 10.77 -6.04 58.35
C ASP A 220 9.72 -5.74 59.43
N ALA A 221 8.50 -5.33 59.03
CA ALA A 221 7.40 -5.08 59.95
C ALA A 221 6.89 -6.36 60.65
N GLU A 222 6.90 -7.52 59.97
CA GLU A 222 6.51 -8.80 60.57
C GLU A 222 7.56 -9.33 61.55
N VAL A 223 8.84 -8.99 61.36
CA VAL A 223 9.94 -9.37 62.25
C VAL A 223 9.98 -8.52 63.53
N GLU A 224 9.62 -7.23 63.46
CA GLU A 224 9.51 -6.36 64.64
C GLU A 224 8.38 -6.79 65.61
N ASP A 225 7.29 -7.39 65.11
CA ASP A 225 6.17 -7.87 65.94
C ASP A 225 6.46 -9.18 66.70
N LEU A 226 7.64 -9.79 66.48
CA LEU A 226 8.06 -11.07 67.07
C LEU A 226 9.14 -10.93 68.16
N VAL A 227 9.60 -9.71 68.47
CA VAL A 227 10.62 -9.39 69.49
C VAL A 227 10.00 -8.62 70.66
#